data_AF-A0A354MQB6-F1
#
_entry.id   AF-A0A354MQB6-F1
#
_cell.length_a   1.000
_cell.length_b   1.000
_cell.length_c   1.000
_cell.angle_alpha   90.00
_cell.angle_beta   90.00
_cell.angle_gamma   90.00
#
_symmetry.space_group_name_H-M   'P 1'
#
loop_
_entity.id
_entity.type
_entity.pdbx_description
1 polymer ?
#
loop_
_entity_poly.entity_id
_entity_poly.type
_entity_poly.pdbx_seq_one_letter_code
_entity_poly.pdbx_strand_id
1 'polypeptide(L)'
;MSQEKFKTTIGGQALIEGIMMRGPDKDAIVVRTKDGLHVETMPRKKNPPKSWKNLPFIRGVFNFFDAQVVGIKALLRSADLAPEEMQEEPSKFDRWLEKKLGSETFQKAIVGIAVAMGLLLSIGLFFLLP
;
A
#
# COMPACT_ATOMS: atom_id res chain seq x y z
N MET A 1 38.14 22.12 -5.57
CA MET A 1 37.10 21.63 -6.49
C MET A 1 35.85 21.33 -5.69
N SER A 2 34.73 22.00 -5.98
CA SER A 2 33.46 21.74 -5.31
C SER A 2 32.95 20.38 -5.83
N GLN A 3 32.89 19.37 -4.96
CA GLN A 3 32.30 18.07 -5.30
C GLN A 3 30.82 18.29 -5.64
N GLU A 4 30.41 18.01 -6.86
CA GLU A 4 28.99 18.06 -7.24
C GLU A 4 28.20 17.09 -6.36
N LYS A 5 27.27 17.62 -5.56
CA LYS A 5 26.35 16.82 -4.77
C LYS A 5 25.34 16.15 -5.72
N PHE A 6 25.54 14.86 -5.99
CA PHE A 6 24.57 14.04 -6.72
C PHE A 6 23.27 13.95 -5.91
N LYS A 7 22.23 14.69 -6.34
CA LYS A 7 20.89 14.63 -5.74
C LYS A 7 20.13 13.44 -6.31
N THR A 8 19.99 12.40 -5.50
CA THR A 8 19.15 11.24 -5.83
C THR A 8 17.79 11.35 -5.17
N THR A 9 16.75 10.82 -5.82
CA THR A 9 15.41 10.73 -5.21
C THR A 9 15.34 9.47 -4.37
N ILE A 10 15.60 9.61 -3.07
CA ILE A 10 15.42 8.54 -2.08
C ILE A 10 14.38 9.01 -1.06
N GLY A 11 13.45 8.12 -0.74
CA GLY A 11 12.50 8.30 0.36
C GLY A 11 12.30 6.98 1.10
N GLY A 12 11.51 6.96 2.15
CA GLY A 12 11.35 5.75 2.95
C GLY A 12 10.18 5.80 3.93
N GLN A 13 10.04 4.71 4.66
CA GLN A 13 9.04 4.52 5.72
C GLN A 13 9.71 3.79 6.90
N ALA A 14 9.27 4.10 8.12
CA ALA A 14 9.62 3.30 9.29
C ALA A 14 8.88 1.95 9.27
N LEU A 15 9.56 0.90 9.73
CA LEU A 15 9.04 -0.45 9.90
C LEU A 15 9.17 -0.89 11.37
N ILE A 16 8.64 -2.07 11.71
CA ILE A 16 8.82 -2.65 13.05
C ILE A 16 10.29 -3.05 13.18
N GLU A 17 10.99 -2.48 14.17
CA GLU A 17 12.43 -2.71 14.40
C GLU A 17 13.30 -2.47 13.14
N GLY A 18 12.85 -1.60 12.23
CA GLY A 18 13.46 -1.48 10.92
C GLY A 18 13.11 -0.22 10.14
N ILE A 19 13.70 -0.12 8.95
CA ILE A 19 13.46 0.96 7.99
C ILE A 19 13.31 0.40 6.58
N MET A 20 12.48 1.04 5.79
CA MET A 20 12.39 0.82 4.35
C MET A 20 12.87 2.08 3.63
N MET A 21 13.76 1.93 2.65
CA MET A 21 14.20 3.00 1.75
C MET A 21 13.91 2.62 0.29
N ARG A 22 13.41 3.56 -0.49
CA ARG A 22 13.09 3.43 -1.90
C ARG A 22 13.94 4.39 -2.72
N GLY A 23 14.79 3.82 -3.57
CA GLY A 23 15.59 4.56 -4.53
C GLY A 23 14.95 4.62 -5.93
N PRO A 24 15.71 5.13 -6.91
CA PRO A 24 15.28 5.16 -8.30
C PRO A 24 15.04 3.74 -8.86
N ASP A 25 15.95 2.80 -8.57
CA ASP A 25 15.97 1.47 -9.21
C ASP A 25 15.72 0.31 -8.26
N LYS A 26 15.85 0.53 -6.96
CA LYS A 26 15.77 -0.53 -5.94
C LYS A 26 15.07 -0.02 -4.68
N ASP A 27 14.38 -0.94 -4.02
CA ASP A 27 13.84 -0.79 -2.68
C ASP A 27 14.71 -1.64 -1.73
N ALA A 28 14.97 -1.14 -0.53
CA ALA A 28 15.75 -1.80 0.50
C ALA A 28 14.99 -1.80 1.82
N ILE A 29 14.91 -2.95 2.47
CA ILE A 29 14.33 -3.16 3.78
C ILE A 29 15.45 -3.60 4.71
N VAL A 30 15.54 -2.98 5.88
CA VAL A 30 16.48 -3.36 6.94
C VAL A 30 15.71 -3.53 8.23
N VAL A 31 15.81 -4.70 8.86
CA VAL A 31 15.10 -5.04 10.11
C VAL A 31 16.10 -5.63 11.10
N ARG A 32 16.01 -5.21 12.36
CA ARG A 32 16.78 -5.79 13.46
C ARG A 32 16.10 -7.10 13.90
N THR A 33 16.86 -8.17 13.88
CA THR A 33 16.48 -9.52 14.31
C THR A 33 17.31 -9.94 15.52
N LYS A 34 17.02 -11.11 16.12
CA LYS A 34 17.80 -11.67 17.25
C LYS A 34 19.28 -11.90 16.87
N ASP A 35 19.55 -12.24 15.61
CA ASP A 35 20.88 -12.58 15.10
C ASP A 35 21.65 -11.38 14.51
N GLY A 36 21.02 -10.21 14.42
CA GLY A 36 21.61 -8.99 13.86
C GLY A 36 20.71 -8.25 12.87
N LEU A 37 21.29 -7.49 11.94
CA LEU A 37 20.53 -6.75 10.93
C LEU A 37 20.27 -7.62 9.70
N HIS A 38 19.00 -7.84 9.39
CA HIS A 38 18.56 -8.48 8.16
C HIS A 38 18.29 -7.44 7.08
N VAL A 39 18.89 -7.61 5.90
CA VAL A 39 18.82 -6.66 4.79
C VAL A 39 18.26 -7.35 3.55
N GLU A 40 17.20 -6.79 2.98
CA GLU A 40 16.58 -7.27 1.75
C GLU A 40 16.55 -6.15 0.71
N THR A 41 17.00 -6.44 -0.51
CA THR A 41 16.94 -5.48 -1.62
C THR A 41 16.14 -6.05 -2.78
N MET A 42 15.20 -5.26 -3.30
CA MET A 42 14.30 -5.66 -4.37
C MET A 42 14.42 -4.68 -5.54
N PRO A 43 14.43 -5.14 -6.80
CA PRO A 43 14.40 -4.24 -7.95
C PRO A 43 13.04 -3.54 -8.04
N ARG A 44 13.05 -2.24 -8.35
CA ARG A 44 11.84 -1.43 -8.46
C ARG A 44 11.22 -1.59 -9.85
N LYS A 45 9.95 -1.97 -9.89
CA LYS A 45 9.19 -2.05 -11.15
C LYS A 45 8.71 -0.65 -11.54
N LYS A 46 9.32 -0.07 -12.58
CA LYS A 46 8.91 1.23 -13.12
C LYS A 46 7.80 1.08 -14.15
N ASN A 47 6.94 2.11 -14.24
CA ASN A 47 5.99 2.21 -15.34
C ASN A 47 6.74 2.44 -16.66
N PRO A 48 6.32 1.81 -17.79
CA PRO A 48 6.89 2.10 -19.09
C PRO A 48 6.73 3.58 -19.44
N PRO A 49 7.71 4.22 -20.12
CA PRO A 49 7.68 5.67 -20.39
C PRO A 49 6.48 6.11 -21.24
N LYS A 50 5.97 5.24 -22.13
CA LYS A 50 4.79 5.51 -22.99
C LYS A 50 3.46 5.00 -22.41
N SER A 51 3.41 4.69 -21.12
CA SER A 51 2.18 4.18 -20.50
C SER A 51 1.20 5.30 -20.20
N TRP A 52 -0.09 5.06 -20.45
CA TRP A 52 -1.22 5.88 -20.00
C TRP A 52 -1.21 6.15 -18.48
N LYS A 53 -0.55 5.29 -17.70
CA LYS A 53 -0.33 5.46 -16.25
C LYS A 53 0.54 6.68 -15.91
N ASN A 54 1.19 7.32 -16.87
CA ASN A 54 2.03 8.48 -16.65
C ASN A 54 1.28 9.83 -16.75
N LEU A 55 -0.01 9.83 -17.11
CA LEU A 55 -0.86 11.04 -17.13
C LEU A 55 -0.98 11.65 -15.72
N PRO A 56 -0.90 12.97 -15.51
CA PRO A 56 -0.67 13.59 -14.18
C PRO A 56 -1.58 13.10 -13.04
N PHE A 57 -2.89 12.98 -13.27
CA PHE A 57 -3.84 12.50 -12.26
C PHE A 57 -3.73 10.99 -12.04
N ILE A 58 -3.73 10.22 -13.12
CA ILE A 58 -3.60 8.75 -13.11
C ILE A 58 -2.27 8.33 -12.47
N ARG A 59 -1.18 9.04 -12.80
CA ARG A 59 0.16 8.86 -12.25
C ARG A 59 0.19 8.97 -10.74
N GLY A 60 -0.50 9.97 -10.19
CA GLY A 60 -0.60 10.16 -8.73
C GLY A 60 -1.28 8.96 -8.07
N VAL A 61 -2.44 8.55 -8.59
CA VAL A 61 -3.23 7.42 -8.07
C VAL A 61 -2.43 6.12 -8.13
N PHE A 62 -1.87 5.76 -9.29
CA PHE A 62 -1.10 4.51 -9.44
C PHE A 62 0.16 4.50 -8.57
N ASN A 63 0.90 5.61 -8.50
CA ASN A 63 2.10 5.68 -7.66
C ASN A 63 1.75 5.63 -6.17
N PHE A 64 0.63 6.21 -5.76
CA PHE A 64 0.14 6.14 -4.40
C PHE A 64 -0.19 4.69 -4.00
N PHE A 65 -0.99 4.00 -4.81
CA PHE A 65 -1.32 2.60 -4.55
C PHE A 65 -0.10 1.68 -4.59
N ASP A 66 0.81 1.87 -5.57
CA ASP A 66 2.08 1.14 -5.63
C ASP A 66 2.91 1.36 -4.34
N ALA A 67 3.03 2.61 -3.89
CA ALA A 67 3.72 2.92 -2.66
C ALA A 67 3.06 2.29 -1.43
N GLN A 68 1.72 2.33 -1.35
CA GLN A 68 0.96 1.78 -0.24
C GLN A 68 1.06 0.25 -0.17
N VAL A 69 0.93 -0.44 -1.30
CA VAL A 69 1.04 -1.90 -1.39
C VAL A 69 2.44 -2.35 -0.94
N VAL A 70 3.48 -1.68 -1.44
CA VAL A 70 4.85 -2.03 -1.04
C VAL A 70 5.10 -1.69 0.43
N GLY A 71 4.61 -0.55 0.93
CA GLY A 71 4.75 -0.17 2.34
C GLY A 71 4.09 -1.16 3.29
N ILE A 72 2.88 -1.64 2.97
CA ILE A 72 2.18 -2.67 3.75
C ILE A 72 2.96 -3.99 3.71
N LYS A 73 3.44 -4.41 2.53
CA LYS A 73 4.28 -5.62 2.41
C LYS A 73 5.55 -5.54 3.25
N ALA A 74 6.23 -4.38 3.23
CA ALA A 74 7.42 -4.16 4.03
C ALA A 74 7.12 -4.21 5.54
N LEU A 75 5.99 -3.64 5.98
CA LEU A 75 5.55 -3.70 7.37
C LEU A 75 5.28 -5.14 7.82
N LEU A 76 4.52 -5.91 7.04
CA LEU A 76 4.25 -7.32 7.33
C LEU A 76 5.56 -8.12 7.36
N ARG A 77 6.44 -7.90 6.39
CA ARG A 77 7.75 -8.55 6.35
C ARG A 77 8.59 -8.23 7.59
N SER A 78 8.55 -6.99 8.08
CA SER A 78 9.26 -6.61 9.31
C SER A 78 8.67 -7.25 10.57
N ALA A 79 7.35 -7.48 10.59
CA ALA A 79 6.70 -8.21 11.67
C ALA A 79 7.12 -9.68 11.68
N ASP A 80 7.15 -10.32 10.50
CA ASP A 80 7.55 -11.74 10.38
C ASP A 80 9.00 -11.97 10.83
N LEU A 81 9.88 -10.99 10.61
CA LEU A 81 11.30 -11.05 10.98
C LEU A 81 11.55 -10.59 12.42
N ALA A 82 10.55 -10.04 13.10
CA ALA A 82 10.67 -9.61 14.48
C ALA A 82 10.80 -10.83 15.41
N PRO A 83 11.51 -10.70 16.54
CA PRO A 83 11.61 -11.74 17.57
C PRO A 83 10.26 -12.38 17.92
N GLU A 84 10.20 -13.73 18.03
CA GLU A 84 8.97 -14.48 18.35
C GLU A 84 8.24 -14.01 19.63
N GLU A 85 8.93 -13.35 20.56
CA GLU A 85 8.33 -12.70 21.74
C GLU A 85 7.34 -11.57 21.38
N MET A 86 7.33 -11.10 20.12
CA MET A 86 6.38 -10.12 19.57
C MET A 86 5.42 -10.70 18.52
N GLN A 87 5.49 -11.99 18.19
CA GLN A 87 4.56 -12.63 17.27
C GLN A 87 3.22 -12.89 17.98
N GLU A 88 2.45 -11.82 18.20
CA GLU A 88 1.03 -11.95 18.51
C GLU A 88 0.29 -12.46 17.27
N GLU A 89 -0.57 -13.46 17.49
CA GLU A 89 -1.78 -13.88 16.79
C GLU A 89 -2.35 -12.96 15.68
N PRO A 90 -3.19 -13.50 14.75
CA PRO A 90 -3.76 -12.79 13.60
C PRO A 90 -3.92 -11.28 13.81
N SER A 91 -3.27 -10.52 12.92
CA SER A 91 -3.08 -9.08 13.04
C SER A 91 -4.34 -8.36 13.50
N LYS A 92 -4.19 -7.39 14.41
CA LYS A 92 -5.30 -6.57 14.94
C LYS A 92 -6.13 -5.94 13.82
N PHE A 93 -5.54 -5.72 12.64
CA PHE A 93 -6.22 -5.24 11.45
C PHE A 93 -7.12 -6.31 10.78
N ASP A 94 -6.64 -7.55 10.66
CA ASP A 94 -7.40 -8.67 10.08
C ASP A 94 -8.58 -9.04 10.97
N ARG A 95 -8.36 -9.14 12.28
CA ARG A 95 -9.43 -9.32 13.27
C ARG A 95 -10.41 -8.14 13.27
N TRP A 96 -9.94 -6.90 13.11
CA TRP A 96 -10.80 -5.73 13.03
C TRP A 96 -11.63 -5.68 11.74
N LEU A 97 -11.03 -6.05 10.60
CA LEU A 97 -11.70 -6.18 9.31
C LEU A 97 -12.79 -7.24 9.36
N GLU A 98 -12.48 -8.44 9.85
CA GLU A 98 -13.49 -9.49 10.02
C GLU A 98 -14.61 -9.07 10.97
N LYS A 99 -14.28 -8.37 12.07
CA LYS A 99 -15.28 -7.92 13.05
C LYS A 99 -16.15 -6.76 12.56
N LYS A 100 -15.62 -5.86 11.72
CA LYS A 100 -16.36 -4.73 11.12
C LYS A 100 -17.12 -5.13 9.86
N LEU A 101 -16.50 -5.90 8.97
CA LEU A 101 -17.02 -6.27 7.64
C LEU A 101 -17.78 -7.61 7.63
N GLY A 102 -17.55 -8.48 8.61
CA GLY A 102 -18.17 -9.79 8.71
C GLY A 102 -19.57 -9.79 9.33
N SER A 103 -20.06 -8.63 9.80
CA SER A 103 -21.45 -8.56 10.27
C SER A 103 -22.41 -8.67 9.07
N GLU A 104 -23.28 -9.68 9.10
CA GLU A 104 -24.30 -9.92 8.06
C GLU A 104 -25.09 -8.63 7.75
N THR A 105 -25.37 -7.83 8.78
CA THR A 105 -26.12 -6.57 8.68
C THR A 105 -25.36 -5.50 7.89
N PHE A 106 -24.03 -5.43 8.05
CA PHE A 106 -23.20 -4.48 7.31
C PHE A 106 -23.04 -4.90 5.84
N GLN A 107 -22.91 -6.21 5.58
CA GLN A 107 -22.93 -6.74 4.21
C GLN A 107 -24.27 -6.44 3.52
N LYS A 108 -25.39 -6.67 4.21
CA LYS A 108 -26.74 -6.33 3.71
C LYS A 108 -26.90 -4.82 3.47
N ALA A 109 -26.36 -3.98 4.34
CA ALA A 109 -26.39 -2.52 4.18
C ALA A 109 -25.55 -2.04 3.00
N ILE A 110 -24.33 -2.57 2.81
CA ILE A 110 -23.49 -2.26 1.64
C ILE A 110 -24.18 -2.66 0.35
N VAL A 111 -24.76 -3.87 0.30
CA VAL A 111 -25.48 -4.33 -0.89
C VAL A 111 -26.71 -3.45 -1.15
N GLY A 112 -27.46 -3.07 -0.12
CA GLY A 112 -28.60 -2.17 -0.24
C GLY A 112 -28.22 -0.77 -0.76
N ILE A 113 -27.14 -0.19 -0.24
CA ILE A 113 -26.63 1.12 -0.70
C ILE A 113 -26.16 1.03 -2.15
N ALA A 114 -25.46 -0.06 -2.52
CA ALA A 114 -25.00 -0.28 -3.88
C ALA A 114 -26.18 -0.37 -4.88
N VAL A 115 -27.23 -1.10 -4.53
CA VAL A 115 -28.45 -1.20 -5.35
C VAL A 115 -29.16 0.15 -5.46
N ALA A 116 -29.32 0.88 -4.36
CA ALA A 116 -29.96 2.19 -4.35
C ALA A 116 -29.19 3.23 -5.20
N MET A 117 -27.86 3.26 -5.06
CA MET A 117 -27.01 4.11 -5.90
C MET A 117 -27.10 3.71 -7.39
N GLY A 118 -27.14 2.42 -7.70
CA GLY A 118 -27.30 1.93 -9.06
C GLY A 118 -28.62 2.37 -9.70
N LEU A 119 -29.72 2.28 -8.94
CA LEU A 119 -31.03 2.73 -9.39
C LEU A 119 -31.11 4.25 -9.56
N LEU A 120 -30.56 5.02 -8.61
CA LEU A 120 -30.51 6.48 -8.70
C LEU A 120 -29.67 6.96 -9.88
N LEU A 121 -28.51 6.36 -10.12
CA LEU A 121 -27.70 6.65 -11.29
C LEU A 121 -28.42 6.27 -12.57
N SER A 122 -29.07 5.11 -12.62
CA SER A 122 -29.84 4.68 -13.79
C SER A 122 -30.96 5.67 -14.13
N ILE A 123 -31.78 6.06 -13.16
CA ILE A 123 -32.85 7.03 -13.38
C ILE A 123 -32.27 8.40 -13.75
N GLY A 124 -31.23 8.85 -13.05
CA GLY A 124 -30.57 10.13 -13.32
C GLY A 124 -29.95 10.22 -14.72
N LEU A 125 -29.36 9.13 -15.21
CA LEU A 125 -28.71 9.10 -16.52
C LEU A 125 -29.70 8.85 -17.66
N PHE A 126 -30.64 7.93 -17.51
CA PHE A 126 -31.51 7.49 -18.61
C PHE A 126 -32.85 8.23 -18.71
N PHE A 127 -33.31 8.87 -17.64
CA PHE A 127 -34.57 9.62 -17.66
C PHE A 127 -34.38 11.14 -17.57
N LEU A 128 -33.29 11.60 -16.94
CA LEU A 128 -33.04 13.02 -16.70
C LEU A 128 -32.03 13.65 -17.68
N LEU A 129 -31.16 12.86 -18.31
CA LEU A 129 -30.05 13.35 -19.14
C LEU A 129 -30.22 13.21 -20.67
N PRO A 130 -31.48 13.08 -21.14
CA PRO A 130 -31.91 12.31 -22.32
C PRO A 130 -31.09 11.08 -22.76
#